data_AF-A0A970MP19-F1
#
_entry.id   AF-A0A970MP19-F1
#
_cell.length_a   1.000
_cell.length_b   1.000
_cell.length_c   1.000
_cell.angle_alpha   90.00
_cell.angle_beta   90.00
_cell.angle_gamma   90.00
#
_symmetry.space_group_name_H-M   'P 1'
#
loop_
_entity.id
_entity.type
_entity.pdbx_description
1 polymer ?
#
loop_
_entity_poly.entity_id
_entity_poly.type
_entity_poly.pdbx_seq_one_letter_code
_entity_poly.pdbx_strand_id
1 'polypeptide(L)'
;MDSYTDIREFNELIQRESAFVDVITHEMSKVIVGQKQMIERLMIGLLSNGHILLEGVPGLAKTLAIKSLSEVIDADFSRIQFTPDLLPADLIGTLIYSQKDETFKVRKGPIFANFILADEVNRAPAKVQSALLEAMQERQVTIGEETYKLQEPFLVLATQNPIEQEGTYPLPEAQVDRFMLKVIIGYPTKEEEKIILRSNSGKAYQEISKLVKVEEILRARELVRQVYLDEKVEDYITDIVFATRYPEKHRLEKYKNMISFGASPRASINLALAAKAYAFIKRRGYVLPEDIRAVAHDVLRHRIGLTYEAEAENISTSDIINDILNVVEVP
;
A
#
# COMPACT_ATOMS: atom_id res chain seq x y z
N MET A 1 21.65 -31.64 -7.65
CA MET A 1 20.38 -32.11 -8.22
C MET A 1 19.35 -31.75 -7.17
N ASP A 2 18.56 -30.67 -7.22
CA ASP A 2 17.85 -30.07 -8.35
C ASP A 2 17.41 -28.58 -8.15
N SER A 3 18.19 -27.73 -7.47
CA SER A 3 17.80 -26.31 -7.24
C SER A 3 17.51 -25.51 -8.53
N TYR A 4 18.26 -25.74 -9.60
CA TYR A 4 18.06 -25.02 -10.88
C TYR A 4 16.84 -25.51 -11.68
N THR A 5 16.47 -26.79 -11.55
CA THR A 5 15.27 -27.36 -12.19
C THR A 5 14.02 -26.83 -11.49
N ASP A 6 14.06 -26.78 -10.16
CA ASP A 6 12.99 -26.24 -9.30
C ASP A 6 12.73 -24.74 -9.57
N ILE A 7 13.79 -23.92 -9.71
CA ILE A 7 13.64 -22.50 -10.05
C ILE A 7 13.04 -22.28 -11.45
N ARG A 8 13.36 -23.13 -12.44
CA ARG A 8 12.78 -23.01 -13.79
C ARG A 8 11.31 -23.37 -13.78
N GLU A 9 10.95 -24.49 -13.18
CA GLU A 9 9.55 -24.92 -13.04
C GLU A 9 8.72 -23.89 -12.26
N PHE A 10 9.29 -23.34 -11.19
CA PHE A 10 8.65 -22.28 -10.43
C PHE A 10 8.49 -20.98 -11.25
N ASN A 11 9.48 -20.60 -12.07
CA ASN A 11 9.33 -19.45 -12.97
C ASN A 11 8.22 -19.66 -14.01
N GLU A 12 8.10 -20.86 -14.58
CA GLU A 12 7.01 -21.18 -15.52
C GLU A 12 5.64 -21.12 -14.83
N LEU A 13 5.55 -21.62 -13.60
CA LEU A 13 4.35 -21.49 -12.76
C LEU A 13 4.00 -20.02 -12.53
N ILE A 14 4.97 -19.20 -12.13
CA ILE A 14 4.77 -17.76 -11.91
C ILE A 14 4.32 -17.06 -13.19
N GLN A 15 4.91 -17.38 -14.35
CA GLN A 15 4.49 -16.81 -15.63
C GLN A 15 3.04 -17.12 -15.96
N ARG A 16 2.59 -18.35 -15.71
CA ARG A 16 1.20 -18.75 -15.94
C ARG A 16 0.24 -18.08 -14.97
N GLU A 17 0.56 -18.12 -13.68
CA GLU A 17 -0.32 -17.62 -12.61
C GLU A 17 -0.30 -16.08 -12.50
N SER A 18 0.68 -15.40 -13.08
CA SER A 18 0.72 -13.92 -13.16
C SER A 18 0.03 -13.35 -14.40
N ALA A 19 -0.55 -14.18 -15.29
CA ALA A 19 -1.18 -13.71 -16.53
C ALA A 19 -2.32 -12.71 -16.28
N PHE A 20 -3.05 -12.83 -15.17
CA PHE A 20 -4.13 -11.91 -14.81
C PHE A 20 -3.62 -10.48 -14.50
N VAL A 21 -2.33 -10.30 -14.19
CA VAL A 21 -1.73 -8.98 -13.92
C VAL A 21 -1.82 -8.09 -15.16
N ASP A 22 -1.63 -8.64 -16.35
CA ASP A 22 -1.79 -7.90 -17.62
C ASP A 22 -3.25 -7.50 -17.83
N VAL A 23 -4.18 -8.41 -17.50
CA VAL A 23 -5.62 -8.17 -17.59
C VAL A 23 -6.01 -7.00 -16.69
N ILE A 24 -5.62 -7.04 -15.41
CA ILE A 24 -5.87 -5.94 -14.47
C ILE A 24 -5.25 -4.64 -14.99
N THR A 25 -3.98 -4.67 -15.40
CA THR A 25 -3.28 -3.47 -15.87
C THR A 25 -3.95 -2.88 -17.11
N HIS A 26 -4.41 -3.73 -18.03
CA HIS A 26 -5.11 -3.31 -19.24
C HIS A 26 -6.48 -2.68 -18.91
N GLU A 27 -7.31 -3.36 -18.12
CA GLU A 27 -8.63 -2.85 -17.71
C GLU A 27 -8.51 -1.52 -16.95
N MET A 28 -7.56 -1.45 -16.02
CA MET A 28 -7.30 -0.23 -15.25
C MET A 28 -6.85 0.94 -16.15
N SER A 29 -6.06 0.65 -17.20
CA SER A 29 -5.58 1.67 -18.15
C SER A 29 -6.68 2.25 -19.05
N LYS A 30 -7.86 1.61 -19.14
CA LYS A 30 -9.01 2.18 -19.85
C LYS A 30 -9.62 3.38 -19.14
N VAL A 31 -9.45 3.43 -17.82
CA VAL A 31 -10.11 4.41 -16.94
C VAL A 31 -9.09 5.34 -16.27
N ILE A 32 -7.88 4.86 -16.01
CA ILE A 32 -6.82 5.61 -15.34
C ILE A 32 -5.77 6.03 -16.35
N VAL A 33 -5.60 7.34 -16.50
CA VAL A 33 -4.62 7.94 -17.41
C VAL A 33 -3.38 8.36 -16.63
N GLY A 34 -2.20 7.95 -17.08
CA GLY A 34 -0.91 8.47 -16.60
C GLY A 34 -0.43 7.95 -15.25
N GLN A 35 -1.19 7.10 -14.56
CA GLN A 35 -0.84 6.65 -13.20
C GLN A 35 -0.43 5.18 -13.14
N LYS A 36 0.47 4.76 -14.04
CA LYS A 36 0.98 3.38 -14.07
C LYS A 36 1.63 2.96 -12.74
N GLN A 37 2.39 3.87 -12.11
CA GLN A 37 3.02 3.60 -10.83
C GLN A 37 1.99 3.33 -9.72
N MET A 38 0.90 4.10 -9.66
CA MET A 38 -0.17 3.87 -8.69
C MET A 38 -0.80 2.49 -8.88
N ILE A 39 -1.11 2.09 -10.12
CA ILE A 39 -1.67 0.76 -10.42
C ILE A 39 -0.71 -0.34 -9.96
N GLU A 40 0.58 -0.21 -10.26
CA GLU A 40 1.60 -1.16 -9.84
C GLU A 40 1.69 -1.23 -8.30
N ARG A 41 1.61 -0.11 -7.58
CA ARG A 41 1.64 -0.11 -6.11
C ARG A 41 0.38 -0.71 -5.49
N LEU A 42 -0.79 -0.48 -6.08
CA LEU A 42 -2.03 -1.14 -5.67
C LEU A 42 -1.91 -2.66 -5.83
N MET A 43 -1.34 -3.12 -6.94
CA MET A 43 -1.05 -4.53 -7.17
C MET A 43 -0.06 -5.09 -6.16
N ILE A 44 1.02 -4.37 -5.85
CA ILE A 44 1.97 -4.79 -4.81
C ILE A 44 1.27 -4.95 -3.46
N GLY A 45 0.52 -3.94 -2.99
CA GLY A 45 -0.20 -4.03 -1.72
C GLY A 45 -1.23 -5.16 -1.69
N LEU A 46 -1.95 -5.36 -2.80
CA LEU A 46 -2.88 -6.47 -2.94
C LEU A 46 -2.17 -7.83 -2.84
N LEU A 47 -1.08 -8.03 -3.57
CA LEU A 47 -0.35 -9.30 -3.64
C LEU A 47 0.51 -9.61 -2.40
N SER A 48 0.93 -8.58 -1.67
CA SER A 48 1.71 -8.71 -0.43
C SER A 48 0.86 -8.75 0.83
N ASN A 49 -0.46 -8.58 0.71
CA ASN A 49 -1.38 -8.35 1.82
C ASN A 49 -1.04 -7.09 2.65
N GLY A 50 -0.40 -6.10 2.03
CA GLY A 50 -0.01 -4.83 2.65
C GLY A 50 -1.00 -3.70 2.40
N HIS A 51 -1.12 -2.78 3.36
CA HIS A 51 -1.93 -1.57 3.22
C HIS A 51 -1.12 -0.41 2.65
N ILE A 52 -1.79 0.54 2.00
CA ILE A 52 -1.15 1.64 1.29
C ILE A 52 -1.64 2.96 1.87
N LEU A 53 -0.69 3.83 2.20
CA LEU A 53 -0.94 5.24 2.49
C LEU A 53 -0.65 6.04 1.23
N LEU A 54 -1.60 6.83 0.77
CA LEU A 54 -1.50 7.60 -0.46
C LEU A 54 -1.55 9.08 -0.10
N GLU A 55 -0.43 9.75 -0.36
CA GLU A 55 -0.32 11.19 -0.21
C GLU A 55 -0.37 11.84 -1.59
N GLY A 56 -1.19 12.88 -1.73
CA GLY A 56 -1.27 13.63 -2.97
C GLY A 56 -2.47 14.54 -2.97
N VAL A 57 -2.49 15.47 -3.91
CA VAL A 57 -3.56 16.45 -4.04
C VAL A 57 -4.91 15.81 -4.42
N PRO A 58 -6.03 16.47 -4.10
CA PRO A 58 -7.35 16.06 -4.55
C PRO A 58 -7.45 15.95 -6.09
N GLY A 59 -8.36 15.12 -6.58
CA GLY A 59 -8.67 15.03 -8.01
C GLY A 59 -7.77 14.10 -8.84
N LEU A 60 -6.81 13.41 -8.23
CA LEU A 60 -5.91 12.47 -8.92
C LEU A 60 -6.49 11.06 -9.13
N ALA A 61 -7.79 10.93 -9.40
CA ALA A 61 -8.44 9.64 -9.70
C ALA A 61 -8.19 8.49 -8.69
N LYS A 62 -7.82 8.79 -7.43
CA LYS A 62 -7.50 7.78 -6.40
C LYS A 62 -8.68 6.87 -6.11
N THR A 63 -9.86 7.47 -5.91
CA THR A 63 -11.13 6.76 -5.71
C THR A 63 -11.48 5.91 -6.93
N LEU A 64 -11.28 6.46 -8.12
CA LEU A 64 -11.53 5.75 -9.36
C LEU A 64 -10.62 4.53 -9.48
N ALA A 65 -9.36 4.63 -9.07
CA ALA A 65 -8.40 3.54 -9.16
C ALA A 65 -8.75 2.35 -8.27
N ILE A 66 -8.96 2.58 -6.98
CA ILE A 66 -9.29 1.47 -6.07
C ILE A 66 -10.65 0.84 -6.41
N LYS A 67 -11.64 1.66 -6.81
CA LYS A 67 -12.95 1.17 -7.25
C LYS A 67 -12.86 0.35 -8.54
N SER A 68 -12.08 0.82 -9.51
CA SER A 68 -11.83 0.09 -10.75
C SER A 68 -11.16 -1.25 -10.46
N LEU A 69 -10.18 -1.28 -9.55
CA LEU A 69 -9.48 -2.50 -9.18
C LEU A 69 -10.42 -3.52 -8.51
N SER A 70 -11.29 -3.08 -7.59
CA SER A 70 -12.29 -3.95 -6.98
C SER A 70 -13.31 -4.47 -7.98
N GLU A 71 -13.70 -3.65 -8.97
CA GLU A 71 -14.62 -4.08 -10.04
C GLU A 71 -13.96 -5.14 -10.94
N VAL A 72 -12.68 -4.97 -11.33
CA VAL A 72 -11.96 -5.98 -12.15
C VAL A 72 -11.88 -7.34 -11.44
N ILE A 73 -11.72 -7.34 -10.11
CA ILE A 73 -11.52 -8.52 -9.26
C ILE A 73 -12.85 -9.12 -8.73
N ASP A 74 -13.98 -8.51 -9.07
CA ASP A 74 -15.31 -8.88 -8.54
C ASP A 74 -15.35 -8.94 -7.01
N ALA A 75 -14.85 -7.87 -6.38
CA ALA A 75 -14.69 -7.78 -4.93
C ALA A 75 -15.46 -6.59 -4.34
N ASP A 76 -15.83 -6.69 -3.06
CA ASP A 76 -16.58 -5.65 -2.37
C ASP A 76 -15.73 -4.39 -2.17
N PHE A 77 -16.31 -3.23 -2.45
CA PHE A 77 -15.68 -1.92 -2.26
C PHE A 77 -16.46 -1.07 -1.29
N SER A 78 -15.73 -0.42 -0.38
CA SER A 78 -16.28 0.51 0.58
C SER A 78 -15.44 1.78 0.64
N ARG A 79 -16.11 2.92 0.57
CA ARG A 79 -15.50 4.24 0.72
C ARG A 79 -15.92 4.84 2.04
N ILE A 80 -14.95 5.28 2.83
CA ILE A 80 -15.13 5.84 4.15
C ILE A 80 -14.46 7.20 4.16
N GLN A 81 -15.26 8.24 4.30
CA GLN A 81 -14.76 9.60 4.49
C GLN A 81 -14.49 9.81 5.98
N PHE A 82 -13.24 10.14 6.33
CA PHE A 82 -12.89 10.45 7.70
C PHE A 82 -13.26 11.90 7.99
N THR A 83 -14.03 12.11 9.05
CA THR A 83 -14.51 13.42 9.51
C THR A 83 -14.27 13.58 11.01
N PRO A 84 -14.23 14.82 11.53
CA PRO A 84 -13.96 15.06 12.96
C PRO A 84 -14.98 14.44 13.91
N ASP A 85 -16.21 14.22 13.44
CA ASP A 85 -17.34 13.65 14.17
C ASP A 85 -17.48 12.13 14.04
N LEU A 86 -16.67 11.49 13.19
CA LEU A 86 -16.74 10.05 12.97
C LEU A 86 -16.41 9.30 14.27
N LEU A 87 -17.18 8.25 14.58
CA LEU A 87 -16.91 7.39 15.74
C LEU A 87 -16.33 6.04 15.31
N PRO A 88 -15.56 5.36 16.19
CA PRO A 88 -15.07 4.00 15.90
C PRO A 88 -16.19 3.01 15.53
N ALA A 89 -17.38 3.16 16.15
CA ALA A 89 -18.54 2.33 15.88
C ALA A 89 -19.11 2.54 14.46
N ASP A 90 -18.92 3.73 13.86
CA ASP A 90 -19.36 3.98 12.48
C ASP A 90 -18.46 3.28 11.46
N LEU A 91 -17.22 2.96 11.85
CA LEU A 91 -16.25 2.21 11.04
C LEU A 91 -16.44 0.69 11.20
N ILE A 92 -16.45 0.24 12.46
CA ILE A 92 -16.48 -1.17 12.82
C ILE A 92 -17.88 -1.76 12.70
N GLY A 93 -18.90 -1.04 13.17
CA GLY A 93 -20.26 -1.53 13.32
C GLY A 93 -20.77 -1.39 14.74
N THR A 94 -22.07 -1.62 14.91
CA THR A 94 -22.78 -1.45 16.19
C THR A 94 -23.88 -2.49 16.39
N LEU A 95 -24.33 -2.64 17.62
CA LEU A 95 -25.52 -3.44 17.96
C LEU A 95 -26.77 -2.58 17.78
N ILE A 96 -27.69 -3.02 16.94
CA ILE A 96 -29.00 -2.39 16.74
C ILE A 96 -30.09 -3.25 17.36
N TYR A 97 -31.01 -2.64 18.10
CA TYR A 97 -32.16 -3.36 18.63
C TYR A 97 -33.18 -3.64 17.51
N SER A 98 -33.45 -4.92 17.25
CA SER A 98 -34.47 -5.37 16.30
C SER A 98 -35.81 -5.50 17.02
N GLN A 99 -36.73 -4.56 16.81
CA GLN A 99 -38.08 -4.64 17.42
C GLN A 99 -38.85 -5.89 16.99
N LYS A 100 -38.58 -6.41 15.79
CA LYS A 100 -39.24 -7.60 15.27
C LYS A 100 -38.87 -8.86 16.06
N ASP A 101 -37.62 -8.94 16.50
CA ASP A 101 -37.04 -10.13 17.11
C ASP A 101 -36.76 -9.93 18.60
N GLU A 102 -37.11 -8.76 19.16
CA GLU A 102 -36.83 -8.31 20.52
C GLU A 102 -35.38 -8.58 20.99
N THR A 103 -34.44 -8.50 20.04
CA THR A 103 -33.02 -8.87 20.25
C THR A 103 -32.09 -7.83 19.63
N PHE A 104 -30.89 -7.70 20.20
CA PHE A 104 -29.82 -6.91 19.61
C PHE A 104 -29.17 -7.68 18.46
N LYS A 105 -29.14 -7.08 17.27
CA LYS A 105 -28.50 -7.63 16.07
C LYS A 105 -27.26 -6.81 15.71
N VAL A 106 -26.21 -7.48 15.28
CA VAL A 106 -24.99 -6.81 14.81
C VAL A 106 -25.24 -6.21 13.43
N ARG A 107 -25.00 -4.90 13.33
CA ARG A 107 -24.88 -4.18 12.07
C ARG A 107 -23.40 -3.96 11.78
N LYS A 108 -22.88 -4.74 10.83
CA LYS A 108 -21.50 -4.62 10.34
C LYS A 108 -21.27 -3.23 9.74
N GLY A 109 -20.15 -2.61 10.10
CA GLY A 109 -19.72 -1.33 9.56
C GLY A 109 -19.12 -1.44 8.15
N PRO A 110 -18.77 -0.30 7.54
CA PRO A 110 -18.19 -0.22 6.21
C PRO A 110 -16.80 -0.86 6.09
N ILE A 111 -16.13 -1.21 7.20
CA ILE A 111 -14.84 -1.92 7.17
C ILE A 111 -14.97 -3.36 6.66
N PHE A 112 -16.18 -3.94 6.63
CA PHE A 112 -16.44 -5.28 6.10
C PHE A 112 -16.61 -5.26 4.57
N ALA A 113 -15.54 -4.89 3.87
CA ALA A 113 -15.42 -5.01 2.42
C ALA A 113 -13.99 -5.47 2.07
N ASN A 114 -13.77 -5.95 0.84
CA ASN A 114 -12.44 -6.36 0.39
C ASN A 114 -11.50 -5.16 0.20
N PHE A 115 -12.01 -4.08 -0.40
CA PHE A 115 -11.26 -2.87 -0.71
C PHE A 115 -11.85 -1.69 0.06
N ILE A 116 -11.05 -1.09 0.93
CA ILE A 116 -11.42 0.08 1.72
C ILE A 116 -10.64 1.29 1.22
N LEU A 117 -11.36 2.32 0.77
CA LEU A 117 -10.81 3.66 0.63
C LEU A 117 -11.11 4.45 1.91
N ALA A 118 -10.09 4.72 2.70
CA ALA A 118 -10.17 5.59 3.87
C ALA A 118 -9.69 6.99 3.49
N ASP A 119 -10.61 7.86 3.10
CA ASP A 119 -10.29 9.20 2.63
C ASP A 119 -10.02 10.15 3.80
N GLU A 120 -8.92 10.89 3.72
CA GLU A 120 -8.54 11.95 4.66
C GLU A 120 -8.44 11.47 6.11
N VAL A 121 -7.73 10.36 6.33
CA VAL A 121 -7.61 9.74 7.67
C VAL A 121 -7.09 10.68 8.73
N ASN A 122 -6.35 11.72 8.34
CA ASN A 122 -5.87 12.79 9.19
C ASN A 122 -6.97 13.77 9.65
N ARG A 123 -8.24 13.64 9.25
CA ARG A 123 -9.34 14.50 9.72
C ARG A 123 -10.14 13.91 10.88
N ALA A 124 -10.01 12.61 11.14
CA ALA A 124 -10.71 11.97 12.26
C ALA A 124 -9.86 11.97 13.54
N PRO A 125 -10.49 11.89 14.72
CA PRO A 125 -9.78 11.74 15.99
C PRO A 125 -8.91 10.48 16.04
N ALA A 126 -7.84 10.51 16.84
CA ALA A 126 -6.90 9.41 17.02
C ALA A 126 -7.54 8.05 17.38
N LYS A 127 -8.69 8.06 18.07
CA LYS A 127 -9.44 6.84 18.40
C LYS A 127 -10.00 6.13 17.17
N VAL A 128 -10.48 6.89 16.19
CA VAL A 128 -11.01 6.35 14.91
C VAL A 128 -9.87 5.84 14.05
N GLN A 129 -8.77 6.59 13.98
CA GLN A 129 -7.55 6.16 13.32
C GLN A 129 -7.04 4.84 13.91
N SER A 130 -7.01 4.73 15.25
CA SER A 130 -6.60 3.51 15.95
C SER A 130 -7.50 2.32 15.61
N ALA A 131 -8.83 2.51 15.55
CA ALA A 131 -9.77 1.46 15.16
C ALA A 131 -9.52 0.93 13.73
N LEU A 132 -9.21 1.80 12.77
CA LEU A 132 -8.83 1.39 11.42
C LEU A 132 -7.52 0.59 11.43
N LEU A 133 -6.51 1.07 12.15
CA LEU A 133 -5.19 0.45 12.21
C LEU A 133 -5.20 -0.88 12.95
N GLU A 134 -6.07 -1.05 13.94
CA GLU A 134 -6.33 -2.32 14.61
C GLU A 134 -6.95 -3.32 13.62
N ALA A 135 -7.99 -2.92 12.88
CA ALA A 135 -8.60 -3.75 11.85
C ALA A 135 -7.58 -4.17 10.76
N MET A 136 -6.68 -3.27 10.38
CA MET A 136 -5.57 -3.55 9.45
C MET A 136 -4.57 -4.58 10.00
N GLN A 137 -4.27 -4.54 11.29
CA GLN A 137 -3.27 -5.41 11.89
C GLN A 137 -3.86 -6.79 12.27
N GLU A 138 -5.03 -6.80 12.91
CA GLU A 138 -5.67 -7.99 13.47
C GLU A 138 -6.55 -8.74 12.46
N ARG A 139 -6.96 -8.07 11.37
CA ARG A 139 -7.85 -8.64 10.33
C ARG A 139 -9.19 -9.15 10.86
N GLN A 140 -9.58 -8.66 12.02
CA GLN A 140 -10.83 -8.93 12.70
C GLN A 140 -11.20 -7.72 13.55
N VAL A 141 -12.48 -7.63 13.88
CA VAL A 141 -13.02 -6.58 14.75
C VAL A 141 -14.01 -7.19 15.72
N THR A 142 -14.10 -6.63 16.93
CA THR A 142 -15.05 -7.07 17.95
C THR A 142 -16.23 -6.10 18.02
N ILE A 143 -17.45 -6.61 17.95
CA ILE A 143 -18.69 -5.84 18.06
C ILE A 143 -19.50 -6.42 19.21
N GLY A 144 -19.65 -5.67 20.29
CA GLY A 144 -20.20 -6.20 21.53
C GLY A 144 -19.26 -7.26 22.11
N GLU A 145 -19.75 -8.49 22.23
CA GLU A 145 -18.98 -9.63 22.78
C GLU A 145 -18.42 -10.56 21.69
N GLU A 146 -18.82 -10.39 20.43
CA GLU A 146 -18.45 -11.29 19.33
C GLU A 146 -17.36 -10.68 18.43
N THR A 147 -16.38 -11.51 18.07
CA THR A 147 -15.31 -11.16 17.13
C THR A 147 -15.64 -11.65 15.73
N TYR A 148 -15.50 -10.76 14.75
CA TYR A 148 -15.80 -11.00 13.35
C TYR A 148 -14.54 -10.82 12.50
N LYS A 149 -14.24 -11.82 11.67
CA LYS A 149 -13.16 -11.72 10.67
C LYS A 149 -13.57 -10.79 9.53
N LEU A 150 -12.60 -10.04 9.01
CA LEU A 150 -12.76 -9.22 7.82
C LEU A 150 -12.71 -10.10 6.55
N GLN A 151 -13.25 -9.60 5.46
CA GLN A 151 -13.26 -10.30 4.17
C GLN A 151 -11.84 -10.37 3.58
N GLU A 152 -11.49 -11.48 2.93
CA GLU A 152 -10.21 -11.62 2.22
C GLU A 152 -10.40 -11.58 0.70
N PRO A 153 -9.52 -10.90 -0.06
CA PRO A 153 -8.43 -10.04 0.41
C PRO A 153 -8.97 -8.79 1.13
N PHE A 154 -8.23 -8.29 2.13
CA PHE A 154 -8.51 -7.04 2.83
C PHE A 154 -7.42 -6.01 2.50
N LEU A 155 -7.71 -5.03 1.66
CA LEU A 155 -6.81 -3.95 1.28
C LEU A 155 -7.38 -2.62 1.75
N VAL A 156 -6.57 -1.84 2.45
CA VAL A 156 -6.91 -0.47 2.87
C VAL A 156 -5.98 0.47 2.13
N LEU A 157 -6.59 1.40 1.39
CA LEU A 157 -5.94 2.56 0.81
C LEU A 157 -6.38 3.78 1.63
N ALA A 158 -5.47 4.27 2.49
CA ALA A 158 -5.71 5.48 3.25
C ALA A 158 -5.18 6.69 2.47
N THR A 159 -5.91 7.81 2.45
CA THR A 159 -5.42 9.05 1.86
C THR A 159 -5.16 10.11 2.92
N GLN A 160 -4.12 10.91 2.70
CA GLN A 160 -3.83 12.12 3.48
C GLN A 160 -3.74 13.30 2.54
N ASN A 161 -4.38 14.40 2.90
CA ASN A 161 -4.26 15.67 2.19
C ASN A 161 -3.18 16.53 2.88
N PRO A 162 -2.03 16.80 2.24
CA PRO A 162 -0.94 17.53 2.87
C PRO A 162 -1.19 19.03 3.01
N ILE A 163 -2.20 19.58 2.33
CA ILE A 163 -2.45 21.04 2.26
C ILE A 163 -3.34 21.53 3.40
N GLU A 164 -4.15 20.65 4.00
CA GLU A 164 -5.18 21.04 4.96
C GLU A 164 -4.60 21.11 6.39
N GLN A 165 -4.38 22.32 6.90
CA GLN A 165 -3.76 22.57 8.21
C GLN A 165 -4.78 22.74 9.35
N GLU A 166 -6.04 23.09 9.05
CA GLU A 166 -7.07 23.27 10.08
C GLU A 166 -7.82 21.96 10.37
N GLY A 167 -7.95 21.61 11.65
CA GLY A 167 -8.73 20.46 12.09
C GLY A 167 -8.14 19.10 11.71
N THR A 168 -6.83 19.02 11.45
CA THR A 168 -6.14 17.77 11.14
C THR A 168 -5.36 17.20 12.33
N TYR A 169 -5.45 15.89 12.48
CA TYR A 169 -4.76 15.05 13.44
C TYR A 169 -3.76 14.19 12.66
N PRO A 170 -2.48 14.59 12.56
CA PRO A 170 -1.48 13.80 11.84
C PRO A 170 -1.36 12.41 12.47
N LEU A 171 -1.17 11.39 11.62
CA LEU A 171 -0.88 10.05 12.11
C LEU A 171 0.51 10.05 12.77
N PRO A 172 0.63 9.63 14.03
CA PRO A 172 1.92 9.38 14.67
C PRO A 172 2.77 8.40 13.85
N GLU A 173 4.08 8.49 13.95
CA GLU A 173 5.04 7.71 13.15
C GLU A 173 4.84 6.21 13.36
N ALA A 174 4.56 5.79 14.60
CA ALA A 174 4.23 4.41 14.93
C ALA A 174 2.95 3.90 14.24
N GLN A 175 2.01 4.79 13.90
CA GLN A 175 0.81 4.46 13.15
C GLN A 175 1.10 4.36 11.66
N VAL A 176 1.88 5.31 11.12
CA VAL A 176 2.27 5.30 9.71
C VAL A 176 3.12 4.06 9.37
N ASP A 177 3.96 3.58 10.29
CA ASP A 177 4.79 2.37 10.11
C ASP A 177 3.96 1.08 9.85
N ARG A 178 2.66 1.08 10.18
CA ARG A 178 1.74 -0.04 9.89
C ARG A 178 1.36 -0.13 8.42
N PHE A 179 1.49 0.95 7.64
CA PHE A 179 1.29 0.92 6.20
C PHE A 179 2.52 0.33 5.52
N MET A 180 2.31 -0.61 4.60
CA MET A 180 3.41 -1.21 3.84
C MET A 180 4.10 -0.16 2.98
N LEU A 181 3.31 0.60 2.22
CA LEU A 181 3.77 1.57 1.24
C LEU A 181 3.18 2.96 1.56
N LYS A 182 4.00 4.00 1.44
CA LYS A 182 3.56 5.39 1.30
C LYS A 182 3.82 5.85 -0.13
N VAL A 183 2.77 6.03 -0.92
CA VAL A 183 2.85 6.42 -2.32
C VAL A 183 2.54 7.90 -2.46
N ILE A 184 3.46 8.66 -3.05
CA ILE A 184 3.26 10.08 -3.36
C ILE A 184 2.83 10.19 -4.82
N ILE A 185 1.69 10.84 -5.08
CA ILE A 185 1.16 11.04 -6.43
C ILE A 185 1.19 12.53 -6.77
N GLY A 186 1.88 12.87 -7.86
CA GLY A 186 1.91 14.21 -8.44
C GLY A 186 0.78 14.46 -9.44
N TYR A 187 0.73 15.68 -9.96
CA TYR A 187 -0.18 16.02 -11.06
C TYR A 187 0.16 15.26 -12.34
N PRO A 188 -0.83 14.91 -13.17
CA PRO A 188 -0.60 14.34 -14.49
C PRO A 188 0.17 15.32 -15.37
N THR A 189 0.88 14.80 -16.37
CA THR A 189 1.49 15.62 -17.41
C THR A 189 0.42 16.29 -18.28
N LYS A 190 0.78 17.36 -18.98
CA LYS A 190 -0.14 18.07 -19.89
C LYS A 190 -0.78 17.15 -20.94
N GLU A 191 -0.05 16.15 -21.44
CA GLU A 191 -0.59 15.21 -22.42
C GLU A 191 -1.56 14.22 -21.80
N GLU A 192 -1.29 13.73 -20.59
CA GLU A 192 -2.23 12.90 -19.82
C GLU A 192 -3.49 13.69 -19.46
N GLU A 193 -3.35 14.95 -19.05
CA GLU A 193 -4.47 15.82 -18.70
C GLU A 193 -5.36 16.12 -19.92
N LYS A 194 -4.79 16.29 -21.11
CA LYS A 194 -5.57 16.37 -22.37
C LYS A 194 -6.41 15.12 -22.62
N ILE A 195 -5.88 13.93 -22.33
CA ILE A 195 -6.61 12.68 -22.47
C ILE A 195 -7.74 12.60 -21.43
N ILE A 196 -7.49 13.02 -20.19
CA ILE A 196 -8.49 13.12 -19.13
C ILE A 196 -9.62 14.07 -19.55
N LEU A 197 -9.31 15.25 -20.10
CA LEU A 197 -10.29 16.20 -20.61
C LEU A 197 -11.16 15.59 -21.71
N ARG A 198 -10.53 14.97 -22.73
CA ARG A 198 -11.26 14.33 -23.83
C ARG A 198 -12.18 13.20 -23.36
N SER A 199 -11.73 12.42 -22.38
CA SER A 199 -12.50 11.32 -21.82
C SER A 199 -13.72 11.83 -21.06
N ASN A 200 -13.57 12.89 -20.26
CA ASN A 200 -14.69 13.50 -19.54
C ASN A 200 -15.66 14.30 -20.45
N SER A 201 -15.21 14.80 -21.61
CA SER A 201 -16.03 15.66 -22.48
C SER A 201 -16.81 14.94 -23.59
N GLY A 202 -16.58 13.64 -23.86
CA GLY A 202 -17.12 13.04 -25.09
C GLY A 202 -17.49 11.55 -25.09
N LYS A 203 -17.10 10.75 -24.09
CA LYS A 203 -17.49 9.34 -23.99
C LYS A 203 -17.61 8.94 -22.52
N ALA A 204 -18.66 8.21 -22.15
CA ALA A 204 -18.67 7.49 -20.88
C ALA A 204 -17.40 6.62 -20.82
N TYR A 205 -16.73 6.56 -19.67
CA TYR A 205 -15.62 5.65 -19.46
C TYR A 205 -15.99 4.25 -19.96
N GLN A 206 -15.04 3.56 -20.61
CA GLN A 206 -15.29 2.20 -21.05
C GLN A 206 -15.66 1.34 -19.83
N GLU A 207 -16.72 0.53 -19.95
CA GLU A 207 -17.14 -0.36 -18.87
C GLU A 207 -16.01 -1.34 -18.55
N ILE A 208 -15.66 -1.40 -17.27
CA ILE A 208 -14.69 -2.35 -16.74
C ILE A 208 -15.34 -3.73 -16.74
N SER A 209 -14.62 -4.72 -17.26
CA SER A 209 -15.06 -6.11 -17.20
C SER A 209 -14.57 -6.80 -15.93
N LYS A 210 -15.45 -7.58 -15.29
CA LYS A 210 -15.12 -8.45 -14.16
C LYS A 210 -14.42 -9.70 -14.68
N LEU A 211 -13.09 -9.72 -14.65
CA LEU A 211 -12.28 -10.72 -15.36
C LEU A 211 -11.46 -11.61 -14.43
N VAL A 212 -11.18 -11.16 -13.20
CA VAL A 212 -10.35 -11.88 -12.24
C VAL A 212 -11.20 -12.20 -11.02
N LYS A 213 -11.07 -13.40 -10.46
CA LYS A 213 -11.76 -13.75 -9.23
C LYS A 213 -10.88 -13.53 -8.00
N VAL A 214 -11.53 -13.30 -6.86
CA VAL A 214 -10.87 -13.20 -5.55
C VAL A 214 -9.95 -14.40 -5.26
N GLU A 215 -10.35 -15.62 -5.60
CA GLU A 215 -9.54 -16.81 -5.35
C GLU A 215 -8.20 -16.82 -6.11
N GLU A 216 -8.15 -16.21 -7.29
CA GLU A 216 -6.91 -16.07 -8.07
C GLU A 216 -5.91 -15.16 -7.35
N ILE A 217 -6.40 -14.07 -6.74
CA ILE A 217 -5.59 -13.17 -5.91
C ILE A 217 -5.06 -13.89 -4.68
N LEU A 218 -5.88 -14.71 -4.01
CA LEU A 218 -5.44 -15.46 -2.83
C LEU A 218 -4.38 -16.51 -3.18
N ARG A 219 -4.52 -17.22 -4.31
CA ARG A 219 -3.47 -18.13 -4.81
C ARG A 219 -2.19 -17.38 -5.16
N ALA A 220 -2.30 -16.25 -5.83
CA ALA A 220 -1.16 -15.42 -6.19
C ALA A 220 -0.39 -14.93 -4.95
N ARG A 221 -1.08 -14.56 -3.86
CA ARG A 221 -0.45 -14.20 -2.57
C ARG A 221 0.44 -15.32 -2.02
N GLU A 222 -0.02 -16.57 -2.09
CA GLU A 222 0.78 -17.71 -1.62
C GLU A 222 2.01 -17.94 -2.51
N LEU A 223 1.88 -17.78 -3.83
CA LEU A 223 3.02 -17.87 -4.75
C LEU A 223 4.02 -16.74 -4.54
N VAL A 224 3.55 -15.50 -4.30
CA VAL A 224 4.40 -14.35 -4.00
C VAL A 224 5.26 -14.60 -2.77
N ARG A 225 4.74 -15.26 -1.73
CA ARG A 225 5.54 -15.64 -0.54
C ARG A 225 6.67 -16.61 -0.88
N GLN A 226 6.44 -17.50 -1.84
CA GLN A 226 7.38 -18.52 -2.30
C GLN A 226 8.43 -17.99 -3.29
N VAL A 227 8.25 -16.77 -3.84
CA VAL A 227 9.27 -16.12 -4.68
C VAL A 227 10.62 -16.12 -3.97
N TYR A 228 11.63 -16.60 -4.68
CA TYR A 228 12.97 -16.81 -4.15
C TYR A 228 13.65 -15.47 -3.84
N LEU A 229 14.27 -15.40 -2.66
CA LEU A 229 15.08 -14.29 -2.20
C LEU A 229 16.44 -14.88 -1.79
N ASP A 230 17.49 -14.48 -2.50
CA ASP A 230 18.85 -14.95 -2.23
C ASP A 230 19.42 -14.27 -0.98
N GLU A 231 20.28 -14.98 -0.25
CA GLU A 231 20.92 -14.49 1.00
C GLU A 231 21.61 -13.13 0.78
N LYS A 232 22.26 -12.92 -0.36
CA LYS A 232 22.90 -11.63 -0.65
C LYS A 232 21.91 -10.48 -0.81
N VAL A 233 20.70 -10.77 -1.30
CA VAL A 233 19.63 -9.77 -1.39
C VAL A 233 19.03 -9.51 -0.02
N GLU A 234 18.96 -10.51 0.86
CA GLU A 234 18.61 -10.32 2.27
C GLU A 234 19.61 -9.39 2.97
N ASP A 235 20.90 -9.64 2.79
CA ASP A 235 21.97 -8.77 3.30
C ASP A 235 21.81 -7.35 2.76
N TYR A 236 21.60 -7.17 1.45
CA TYR A 236 21.35 -5.87 0.83
C TYR A 236 20.16 -5.13 1.45
N ILE A 237 19.05 -5.82 1.72
CA ILE A 237 17.88 -5.23 2.41
C ILE A 237 18.26 -4.79 3.83
N THR A 238 18.99 -5.62 4.56
CA THR A 238 19.40 -5.29 5.92
C THR A 238 20.37 -4.11 5.95
N ASP A 239 21.34 -4.05 5.03
CA ASP A 239 22.28 -2.94 4.92
C ASP A 239 21.57 -1.62 4.62
N ILE A 240 20.60 -1.61 3.71
CA ILE A 240 19.77 -0.42 3.44
C ILE A 240 19.07 0.05 4.73
N VAL A 241 18.45 -0.87 5.47
CA VAL A 241 17.70 -0.52 6.67
C VAL A 241 18.63 -0.08 7.80
N PHE A 242 19.77 -0.72 7.98
CA PHE A 242 20.76 -0.34 8.99
C PHE A 242 21.45 0.98 8.65
N ALA A 243 21.64 1.32 7.38
CA ALA A 243 22.13 2.63 6.95
C ALA A 243 21.19 3.77 7.38
N THR A 244 19.88 3.53 7.52
CA THR A 244 18.95 4.53 8.09
C THR A 244 19.10 4.70 9.60
N ARG A 245 19.66 3.72 10.32
CA ARG A 245 19.78 3.72 11.79
C ARG A 245 21.16 4.15 12.26
N TYR A 246 22.20 3.77 11.51
CA TYR A 246 23.61 4.00 11.81
C TYR A 246 24.33 4.56 10.58
N PRO A 247 23.90 5.72 10.03
CA PRO A 247 24.46 6.26 8.79
C PRO A 247 25.99 6.45 8.86
N GLU A 248 26.54 6.71 10.04
CA GLU A 248 27.98 6.83 10.29
C GLU A 248 28.77 5.53 10.06
N LYS A 249 28.12 4.36 10.08
CA LYS A 249 28.77 3.07 9.79
C LYS A 249 28.75 2.73 8.29
N HIS A 250 27.99 3.48 7.51
CA HIS A 250 27.74 3.23 6.09
C HIS A 250 28.22 4.39 5.20
N ARG A 251 29.28 5.12 5.60
CA ARG A 251 29.86 6.26 4.84
C ARG A 251 28.87 7.40 4.56
N LEU A 252 27.89 7.57 5.46
CA LEU A 252 26.83 8.58 5.36
C LEU A 252 26.84 9.49 6.59
N GLU A 253 28.02 9.81 7.13
CA GLU A 253 28.19 10.58 8.38
C GLU A 253 27.43 11.91 8.37
N LYS A 254 27.25 12.52 7.20
CA LYS A 254 26.45 13.75 7.04
C LYS A 254 25.01 13.61 7.56
N TYR A 255 24.41 12.43 7.49
CA TYR A 255 23.02 12.21 7.92
C TYR A 255 22.87 11.86 9.40
N LYS A 256 23.96 11.71 10.15
CA LYS A 256 23.93 11.29 11.56
C LYS A 256 23.05 12.18 12.45
N ASN A 257 23.15 13.50 12.27
CA ASN A 257 22.34 14.46 13.04
C ASN A 257 21.04 14.83 12.33
N MET A 258 20.83 14.35 11.11
CA MET A 258 19.68 14.66 10.27
C MET A 258 18.55 13.64 10.42
N ILE A 259 18.88 12.40 10.81
CA ILE A 259 17.92 11.33 11.06
C ILE A 259 17.61 11.26 12.56
N SER A 260 16.37 11.57 12.93
CA SER A 260 15.87 11.45 14.31
C SER A 260 15.66 9.99 14.70
N PHE A 261 15.09 9.19 13.81
CA PHE A 261 14.95 7.75 13.97
C PHE A 261 14.98 7.05 12.61
N GLY A 262 15.60 5.86 12.56
CA GLY A 262 15.69 5.03 11.36
C GLY A 262 14.52 4.06 11.21
N ALA A 263 14.50 3.37 10.07
CA ALA A 263 13.40 2.48 9.70
C ALA A 263 13.28 1.25 10.62
N SER A 264 12.06 0.85 10.97
CA SER A 264 11.80 -0.28 11.89
C SER A 264 12.06 -1.65 11.22
N PRO A 265 12.05 -2.79 11.95
CA PRO A 265 12.12 -4.12 11.33
C PRO A 265 11.01 -4.40 10.31
N ARG A 266 9.87 -3.68 10.40
CA ARG A 266 8.81 -3.76 9.38
C ARG A 266 9.32 -3.28 8.01
N ALA A 267 10.31 -2.40 7.97
CA ALA A 267 10.92 -1.96 6.72
C ALA A 267 11.58 -3.14 5.99
N SER A 268 12.39 -3.95 6.68
CA SER A 268 13.05 -5.11 6.07
C SER A 268 12.03 -6.12 5.54
N ILE A 269 11.00 -6.44 6.34
CA ILE A 269 9.92 -7.35 5.96
C ILE A 269 9.16 -6.80 4.74
N ASN A 270 8.81 -5.52 4.74
CA ASN A 270 8.04 -4.91 3.66
C ASN A 270 8.86 -4.69 2.39
N LEU A 271 10.18 -4.44 2.48
CA LEU A 271 11.07 -4.42 1.32
C LEU A 271 11.08 -5.79 0.65
N ALA A 272 11.29 -6.86 1.43
CA ALA A 272 11.29 -8.22 0.91
C ALA A 272 9.94 -8.59 0.27
N LEU A 273 8.83 -8.38 0.97
CA LEU A 273 7.49 -8.69 0.46
C LEU A 273 7.11 -7.85 -0.77
N ALA A 274 7.43 -6.55 -0.76
CA ALA A 274 7.14 -5.67 -1.90
C ALA A 274 7.97 -6.06 -3.12
N ALA A 275 9.23 -6.43 -2.94
CA ALA A 275 10.09 -6.86 -4.03
C ALA A 275 9.73 -8.25 -4.57
N LYS A 276 9.30 -9.18 -3.72
CA LYS A 276 8.71 -10.45 -4.17
C LYS A 276 7.46 -10.23 -5.01
N ALA A 277 6.55 -9.34 -4.56
CA ALA A 277 5.36 -8.98 -5.32
C ALA A 277 5.73 -8.27 -6.64
N TYR A 278 6.74 -7.41 -6.62
CA TYR A 278 7.26 -6.74 -7.81
C TYR A 278 7.83 -7.75 -8.82
N ALA A 279 8.67 -8.69 -8.37
CA ALA A 279 9.20 -9.77 -9.20
C ALA A 279 8.08 -10.61 -9.81
N PHE A 280 7.05 -10.96 -9.03
CA PHE A 280 5.85 -11.66 -9.51
C PHE A 280 5.13 -10.88 -10.62
N ILE A 281 4.93 -9.57 -10.44
CA ILE A 281 4.34 -8.67 -11.45
C ILE A 281 5.21 -8.63 -12.72
N LYS A 282 6.54 -8.72 -12.57
CA LYS A 282 7.50 -8.84 -13.69
C LYS A 282 7.68 -10.28 -14.18
N ARG A 283 6.83 -11.23 -13.75
CA ARG A 283 6.82 -12.65 -14.14
C ARG A 283 8.10 -13.42 -13.82
N ARG A 284 8.71 -13.08 -12.69
CA ARG A 284 9.90 -13.74 -12.16
C ARG A 284 9.60 -14.39 -10.82
N GLY A 285 10.06 -15.62 -10.67
CA GLY A 285 10.05 -16.40 -9.42
C GLY A 285 11.24 -16.12 -8.51
N TYR A 286 12.02 -15.07 -8.78
CA TYR A 286 13.16 -14.65 -7.96
C TYR A 286 13.30 -13.12 -7.94
N VAL A 287 13.77 -12.58 -6.82
CA VAL A 287 14.00 -11.14 -6.61
C VAL A 287 15.39 -10.73 -7.12
N LEU A 288 15.45 -9.56 -7.76
CA LEU A 288 16.69 -8.88 -8.14
C LEU A 288 16.93 -7.64 -7.26
N PRO A 289 18.17 -7.17 -7.07
CA PRO A 289 18.44 -5.94 -6.32
C PRO A 289 17.71 -4.71 -6.86
N GLU A 290 17.47 -4.64 -8.17
CA GLU A 290 16.70 -3.57 -8.81
C GLU A 290 15.25 -3.54 -8.34
N ASP A 291 14.67 -4.69 -7.95
CA ASP A 291 13.32 -4.76 -7.41
C ASP A 291 13.24 -4.10 -6.04
N ILE A 292 14.28 -4.27 -5.21
CA ILE A 292 14.43 -3.59 -3.93
C ILE A 292 14.51 -2.08 -4.15
N ARG A 293 15.38 -1.62 -5.06
CA ARG A 293 15.52 -0.20 -5.38
C ARG A 293 14.22 0.40 -5.91
N ALA A 294 13.47 -0.36 -6.71
CA ALA A 294 12.20 0.08 -7.29
C ALA A 294 11.13 0.35 -6.23
N VAL A 295 11.13 -0.35 -5.08
CA VAL A 295 10.12 -0.19 -4.01
C VAL A 295 10.65 0.54 -2.78
N ALA A 296 11.98 0.74 -2.67
CA ALA A 296 12.63 1.29 -1.48
C ALA A 296 12.06 2.63 -1.04
N HIS A 297 11.85 3.55 -1.97
CA HIS A 297 11.27 4.86 -1.69
C HIS A 297 9.90 4.77 -1.03
N ASP A 298 9.01 3.92 -1.56
CA ASP A 298 7.65 3.80 -1.07
C ASP A 298 7.58 3.05 0.27
N VAL A 299 8.56 2.19 0.56
CA VAL A 299 8.65 1.49 1.85
C VAL A 299 9.32 2.35 2.91
N LEU A 300 10.37 3.11 2.58
CA LEU A 300 11.22 3.75 3.59
C LEU A 300 10.82 5.18 3.97
N ARG A 301 10.18 5.94 3.06
CA ARG A 301 9.99 7.40 3.25
C ARG A 301 9.20 7.80 4.48
N HIS A 302 8.30 6.95 4.96
CA HIS A 302 7.49 7.18 6.16
C HIS A 302 8.04 6.50 7.41
N ARG A 303 9.22 5.87 7.28
CA ARG A 303 9.90 5.14 8.34
C ARG A 303 11.20 5.82 8.78
N ILE A 304 11.55 6.94 8.17
CA ILE A 304 12.72 7.75 8.51
C ILE A 304 12.19 9.08 9.04
N GLY A 305 12.45 9.34 10.32
CA GLY A 305 12.14 10.63 10.95
C GLY A 305 13.28 11.60 10.73
N LEU A 306 12.96 12.82 10.31
CA LEU A 306 13.93 13.90 10.16
C LEU A 306 14.06 14.71 11.44
N THR A 307 15.24 15.27 11.69
CA THR A 307 15.42 16.29 12.74
C THR A 307 15.09 17.69 12.20
N TYR A 308 14.87 18.65 13.10
CA TYR A 308 14.71 20.06 12.73
C TYR A 308 15.90 20.61 11.94
N GLU A 309 17.11 20.11 12.19
CA GLU A 309 18.32 20.48 11.44
C GLU A 309 18.20 20.06 9.97
N ALA A 310 17.73 18.83 9.71
CA ALA A 310 17.51 18.35 8.35
C ALA A 310 16.45 19.19 7.61
N GLU A 311 15.37 19.56 8.29
CA GLU A 311 14.34 20.43 7.73
C GLU A 311 14.88 21.82 7.40
N ALA A 312 15.70 22.40 8.29
CA ALA A 312 16.33 23.70 8.07
C ALA A 312 17.30 23.70 6.87
N GLU A 313 17.96 22.57 6.62
CA GLU A 313 18.82 22.37 5.45
C GLU A 313 18.06 21.95 4.18
N ASN A 314 16.72 21.88 4.22
CA ASN A 314 15.86 21.41 3.13
C ASN A 314 16.18 19.99 2.65
N ILE A 315 16.64 19.12 3.55
CA ILE A 315 16.93 17.73 3.24
C ILE A 315 15.65 16.91 3.39
N SER A 316 15.26 16.21 2.33
CA SER A 316 14.08 15.34 2.35
C SER A 316 14.45 13.89 2.67
N THR A 317 13.46 13.11 3.14
CA THR A 317 13.62 11.66 3.29
C THR A 317 13.96 10.97 1.97
N SER A 318 13.50 11.52 0.84
CA SER A 318 13.82 11.02 -0.50
C SER A 318 15.31 11.18 -0.82
N ASP A 319 15.94 12.29 -0.42
CA ASP A 319 17.37 12.52 -0.63
C ASP A 319 18.21 11.52 0.16
N ILE A 320 17.85 11.30 1.43
CA ILE A 320 18.49 10.31 2.30
C ILE A 320 18.39 8.90 1.68
N ILE A 321 17.20 8.51 1.23
CA ILE A 321 16.98 7.19 0.62
C ILE A 321 17.80 7.05 -0.67
N ASN A 322 17.84 8.06 -1.54
CA ASN A 322 18.63 8.03 -2.76
C ASN A 322 20.12 7.82 -2.46
N ASP A 323 20.65 8.54 -1.48
CA ASP A 323 22.06 8.44 -1.11
C ASP A 323 22.38 7.09 -0.46
N ILE A 324 21.50 6.55 0.38
CA ILE A 324 21.63 5.19 0.91
C ILE A 324 21.69 4.18 -0.24
N LEU A 325 20.77 4.25 -1.20
CA LEU A 325 20.73 3.31 -2.34
C LEU A 325 21.92 3.45 -3.29
N ASN A 326 22.65 4.57 -3.24
CA ASN A 326 23.85 4.80 -4.05
C ASN A 326 25.13 4.36 -3.32
N VAL A 327 25.15 4.38 -1.99
CA VAL A 327 26.33 4.03 -1.18
C VAL A 327 26.35 2.56 -0.79
N VAL A 328 25.19 1.95 -0.51
CA VAL A 328 25.10 0.52 -0.20
C VAL A 328 25.41 -0.28 -1.48
N GLU A 329 26.43 -1.13 -1.40
CA GLU A 329 26.90 -1.92 -2.54
C GLU A 329 25.85 -2.93 -2.99
N VAL A 330 25.67 -3.04 -4.30
CA VAL A 330 24.74 -4.01 -4.91
C VAL A 330 25.45 -5.38 -4.99
N PRO A 331 24.83 -6.48 -4.55
CA PRO A 331 25.46 -7.79 -4.38
C PRO A 331 25.81 -8.58 -5.66
#